data_AF-A0A2X0XQJ1-F1
#
_entry.id   AF-A0A2X0XQJ1-F1
#
_cell.length_a   1.000
_cell.length_b   1.000
_cell.length_c   1.000
_cell.angle_alpha   90.00
_cell.angle_beta   90.00
_cell.angle_gamma   90.00
#
_symmetry.space_group_name_H-M   'P 1'
#
loop_
_entity.id
_entity.type
_entity.pdbx_description
1 polymer ?
#
loop_
_entity_poly.entity_id
_entity_poly.type
_entity_poly.pdbx_seq_one_letter_code
_entity_poly.pdbx_strand_id
1 'polypeptide(L)'
;MIKVSEEQYPIIKQFISRAPTFVYSILDRMIEGAVYSDTAAFQTLLFHTKSGIYYVYGNENKTSIDYQLAYCLQQAIEQQKRFTLFSYSEQWNTKIEHLHLMKIFIIIERSMGNVITKSNLLLNP
;
A
#
# COMPACT_ATOMS: atom_id res chain seq x y z
N MET A 1 -8.73 5.55 -11.52
CA MET A 1 -8.05 4.34 -11.01
C MET A 1 -8.18 3.22 -12.02
N ILE A 2 -7.06 2.58 -12.33
CA ILE A 2 -6.95 1.48 -13.29
C ILE A 2 -6.36 0.28 -12.54
N LYS A 3 -7.02 -0.88 -12.60
CA LYS A 3 -6.36 -2.13 -12.22
C LYS A 3 -5.40 -2.49 -13.35
N VAL A 4 -4.12 -2.60 -13.02
CA VAL A 4 -3.07 -2.87 -14.01
C VAL A 4 -3.18 -4.32 -14.47
N SER A 5 -3.08 -4.55 -15.79
CA SER A 5 -3.02 -5.90 -16.36
C SER A 5 -1.66 -6.54 -16.08
N GLU A 6 -1.62 -7.86 -15.83
CA GLU A 6 -0.37 -8.59 -15.59
C GLU A 6 0.63 -8.47 -16.75
N GLU A 7 0.15 -8.25 -17.98
CA GLU A 7 0.98 -8.01 -19.17
C GLU A 7 1.86 -6.75 -19.03
N GLN A 8 1.46 -5.81 -18.19
CA GLN A 8 2.19 -4.55 -17.95
C GLN A 8 3.17 -4.65 -16.78
N TYR A 9 3.19 -5.76 -16.03
CA TYR A 9 4.09 -5.94 -14.88
C TYR A 9 5.58 -5.83 -15.23
N PRO A 10 6.08 -6.35 -16.39
CA PRO A 10 7.47 -6.17 -16.78
C PRO A 10 7.87 -4.70 -16.94
N ILE A 11 6.96 -3.86 -17.46
CA ILE A 11 7.17 -2.43 -17.63
C ILE A 11 7.31 -1.77 -16.25
N ILE A 12 6.41 -2.10 -15.32
CA ILE A 12 6.46 -1.58 -13.95
C ILE A 12 7.77 -1.96 -13.25
N LYS A 13 8.24 -3.21 -13.41
CA LYS A 13 9.54 -3.64 -12.83
C LYS A 13 10.73 -2.80 -13.30
N GLN A 14 10.70 -2.29 -14.53
CA GLN A 14 11.77 -1.46 -15.07
C GLN A 14 11.80 -0.05 -14.45
N PHE A 15 10.64 0.45 -13.99
CA PHE A 15 10.50 1.80 -13.42
C PHE A 15 10.63 1.84 -11.90
N ILE A 16 10.37 0.73 -11.21
CA ILE A 16 10.45 0.66 -9.76
C ILE A 16 11.89 0.41 -9.34
N SER A 17 12.49 1.39 -8.65
CA SER A 17 13.89 1.33 -8.24
C SER A 17 14.10 0.68 -6.87
N ARG A 18 13.20 0.96 -5.90
CA ARG A 18 13.32 0.49 -4.51
C ARG A 18 11.96 0.15 -3.93
N ALA A 19 11.64 -1.14 -3.90
CA ALA A 19 10.41 -1.67 -3.32
C ALA A 19 10.69 -2.90 -2.44
N PRO A 20 9.84 -3.20 -1.45
CA PRO A 20 9.92 -4.45 -0.69
C PRO A 20 9.84 -5.70 -1.59
N THR A 21 10.48 -6.80 -1.20
CA THR A 21 10.57 -8.02 -2.01
C THR A 21 9.22 -8.55 -2.49
N PHE A 22 8.17 -8.44 -1.68
CA PHE A 22 6.84 -8.92 -2.04
C PHE A 22 6.27 -8.22 -3.28
N VAL A 23 6.68 -6.98 -3.56
CA VAL A 23 6.28 -6.22 -4.76
C VAL A 23 6.80 -6.92 -6.01
N TYR A 24 8.07 -7.32 -6.00
CA TYR A 24 8.65 -8.12 -7.08
C TYR A 24 7.98 -9.48 -7.17
N SER A 25 7.68 -10.14 -6.05
CA SER A 25 6.93 -11.40 -6.04
C SER A 25 5.54 -11.29 -6.67
N ILE A 26 4.80 -10.18 -6.48
CA ILE A 26 3.54 -9.91 -7.19
C ILE A 26 3.81 -9.75 -8.68
N LEU A 27 4.78 -8.91 -9.04
CA LEU A 27 5.09 -8.59 -10.44
C LEU A 27 5.66 -9.81 -11.19
N ASP A 28 6.31 -10.76 -10.51
CA ASP A 28 6.77 -12.06 -11.03
C ASP A 28 5.68 -13.14 -11.00
N ARG A 29 4.49 -12.83 -10.45
CA ARG A 29 3.37 -13.76 -10.27
C ARG A 29 3.71 -14.97 -9.38
N MET A 30 4.69 -14.80 -8.50
CA MET A 30 5.09 -15.79 -7.50
C MET A 30 4.13 -15.81 -6.31
N ILE A 31 3.46 -14.68 -6.04
CA ILE A 31 2.38 -14.58 -5.05
C ILE A 31 1.18 -13.87 -5.65
N GLU A 32 0.00 -14.21 -5.15
CA GLU A 32 -1.23 -13.51 -5.53
C GLU A 32 -1.25 -12.08 -4.99
N GLY A 33 -1.52 -11.13 -5.87
CA GLY A 33 -1.69 -9.73 -5.53
C GLY A 33 -2.30 -8.94 -6.68
N ALA A 34 -2.62 -7.69 -6.41
CA ALA A 34 -3.09 -6.76 -7.43
C ALA A 34 -2.28 -5.47 -7.40
N VAL A 35 -2.18 -4.85 -8.57
CA VAL A 35 -1.55 -3.56 -8.77
C VAL A 35 -2.58 -2.60 -9.33
N TYR A 36 -2.72 -1.43 -8.71
CA TYR A 36 -3.53 -0.33 -9.22
C TYR A 36 -2.64 0.85 -9.57
N SER A 37 -3.07 1.60 -10.57
CA SER A 37 -2.49 2.90 -10.88
C SER A 37 -3.55 4.00 -10.96
N ASP A 38 -3.13 5.22 -10.71
CA ASP A 38 -3.95 6.40 -10.94
C ASP A 38 -4.11 6.69 -12.44
N THR A 39 -3.08 6.42 -13.24
CA THR A 39 -2.97 6.73 -14.67
C THR A 39 -2.27 5.60 -15.44
N ALA A 40 -2.36 5.61 -16.78
CA ALA A 40 -1.61 4.67 -17.62
C ALA A 40 -0.08 4.91 -17.61
N ALA A 41 0.37 6.04 -17.05
CA ALA A 41 1.78 6.41 -16.94
C ALA A 41 2.45 5.85 -15.67
N PHE A 42 1.71 5.12 -14.82
CA PHE A 42 2.25 4.48 -13.62
C PHE A 42 2.94 5.45 -12.63
N GLN A 43 2.50 6.71 -12.61
CA GLN A 43 3.08 7.74 -11.73
C GLN A 43 2.84 7.44 -10.26
N THR A 44 1.69 6.83 -9.95
CA THR A 44 1.37 6.34 -8.61
C THR A 44 0.86 4.92 -8.72
N LEU A 45 1.36 4.05 -7.85
CA LEU A 45 1.02 2.64 -7.82
C LEU A 45 0.63 2.20 -6.41
N LEU A 46 -0.38 1.34 -6.32
CA LEU A 46 -0.76 0.62 -5.12
C LEU A 46 -0.63 -0.88 -5.38
N PHE A 47 0.26 -1.51 -4.63
CA PHE A 47 0.42 -2.95 -4.57
C PHE A 47 -0.32 -3.46 -3.35
N HIS A 48 -1.06 -4.56 -3.48
CA HIS A 48 -1.53 -5.26 -2.31
C HIS A 48 -1.68 -6.77 -2.52
N THR A 49 -1.53 -7.51 -1.44
CA THR A 49 -1.78 -8.95 -1.38
C THR A 49 -3.17 -9.25 -0.81
N LYS A 50 -3.64 -10.49 -0.96
CA LYS A 50 -4.85 -10.97 -0.24
C LYS A 50 -4.62 -11.05 1.28
N SER A 51 -3.37 -11.17 1.73
CA SER A 51 -2.99 -11.24 3.15
C SER A 51 -2.94 -9.89 3.87
N GLY A 52 -3.28 -8.80 3.19
CA GLY A 52 -3.30 -7.46 3.79
C GLY A 52 -1.92 -6.79 3.87
N ILE A 53 -1.01 -7.13 2.96
CA ILE A 53 0.26 -6.40 2.83
C ILE A 53 0.10 -5.41 1.68
N TYR A 54 0.35 -4.13 1.94
CA TYR A 54 0.15 -3.02 1.02
C TYR A 54 1.46 -2.26 0.80
N TYR A 55 1.68 -1.75 -0.41
CA TYR A 55 2.76 -0.82 -0.71
C TYR A 55 2.30 0.27 -1.65
N VAL A 56 2.55 1.53 -1.29
CA VAL A 56 2.27 2.68 -2.15
C VAL A 56 3.57 3.26 -2.70
N TYR A 57 3.61 3.47 -4.02
CA TYR A 57 4.78 3.92 -4.76
C TYR A 57 4.47 5.15 -5.61
N GLY A 58 5.49 5.97 -5.84
CA GLY A 58 5.43 7.08 -6.78
C GLY A 58 4.93 8.39 -6.16
N ASN A 59 4.31 9.24 -6.96
CA ASN A 59 3.92 10.60 -6.57
C ASN A 59 2.71 10.60 -5.63
N GLU A 60 2.78 11.33 -4.53
CA GLU A 60 1.71 11.47 -3.54
C GLU A 60 0.69 12.57 -3.86
N ASN A 61 0.83 13.35 -4.92
CA ASN A 61 -0.06 14.49 -5.17
C ASN A 61 -1.44 14.07 -5.70
N LYS A 62 -2.49 14.28 -4.89
CA LYS A 62 -3.94 14.07 -5.18
C LYS A 62 -4.21 12.99 -6.24
N THR A 63 -4.17 11.74 -5.80
CA THR A 63 -4.27 10.60 -6.71
C THR A 63 -5.55 9.83 -6.43
N SER A 64 -6.11 9.18 -7.45
CA SER A 64 -7.22 8.23 -7.21
C SER A 64 -6.81 7.01 -6.37
N ILE A 65 -5.50 6.80 -6.15
CA ILE A 65 -4.95 5.77 -5.26
C ILE A 65 -5.25 6.07 -3.79
N ASP A 66 -5.41 7.34 -3.41
CA ASP A 66 -5.70 7.74 -2.02
C ASP A 66 -7.01 7.11 -1.54
N TYR A 67 -8.05 7.21 -2.37
CA TYR A 67 -9.36 6.64 -2.10
C TYR A 67 -9.32 5.11 -2.03
N GLN A 68 -8.56 4.48 -2.93
CA GLN A 68 -8.44 3.01 -2.93
C GLN A 68 -7.68 2.51 -1.71
N LEU A 69 -6.59 3.19 -1.33
CA LEU A 69 -5.83 2.86 -0.13
C LEU A 69 -6.73 3.02 1.11
N ALA A 70 -7.39 4.17 1.25
CA ALA A 70 -8.31 4.42 2.37
C ALA A 70 -9.42 3.36 2.44
N TYR A 71 -10.04 3.01 1.31
CA TYR A 71 -11.05 1.97 1.23
C TYR A 71 -10.52 0.60 1.66
N CYS A 72 -9.37 0.16 1.13
CA CYS A 72 -8.77 -1.12 1.50
C CYS A 72 -8.44 -1.20 3.00
N LEU A 73 -7.87 -0.13 3.55
CA LEU A 73 -7.54 -0.07 4.98
C LEU A 73 -8.81 -0.09 5.83
N GLN A 74 -9.82 0.71 5.48
CA GLN A 74 -11.11 0.74 6.16
C GLN A 74 -11.77 -0.64 6.15
N GLN A 75 -11.79 -1.32 5.01
CA GLN A 75 -12.31 -2.69 4.91
C GLN A 75 -11.55 -3.67 5.80
N ALA A 76 -10.22 -3.58 5.88
CA ALA A 76 -9.44 -4.42 6.77
C ALA A 76 -9.80 -4.16 8.25
N ILE A 77 -10.05 -2.90 8.63
CA ILE A 77 -10.43 -2.51 9.99
C ILE A 77 -11.83 -3.01 10.33
N GLU A 78 -12.81 -2.77 9.47
CA GLU A 78 -14.20 -3.22 9.66
C GLU A 78 -14.28 -4.74 9.81
N GLN A 79 -13.43 -5.47 9.07
CA GLN A 79 -13.31 -6.93 9.15
C GLN A 79 -12.37 -7.42 10.25
N GLN A 80 -11.83 -6.50 11.08
CA GLN A 80 -10.85 -6.79 12.15
C GLN A 80 -9.61 -7.56 11.67
N LYS A 81 -9.25 -7.43 10.39
CA LYS A 81 -8.08 -8.06 9.78
C LYS A 81 -6.82 -7.26 10.07
N ARG A 82 -5.71 -7.98 10.26
CA ARG A 82 -4.38 -7.37 10.34
C ARG A 82 -3.95 -6.93 8.95
N PHE A 83 -3.20 -5.83 8.90
CA PHE A 83 -2.56 -5.38 7.68
C PHE A 83 -1.21 -4.74 7.98
N THR A 84 -0.35 -4.69 6.97
CA THR A 84 0.94 -3.97 6.98
C THR A 84 0.98 -3.04 5.77
N LEU A 85 1.37 -1.79 5.98
CA LEU A 85 1.48 -0.79 4.91
C LEU A 85 2.92 -0.28 4.82
N PHE A 86 3.50 -0.42 3.65
CA PHE A 86 4.78 0.16 3.29
C PHE A 86 4.55 1.39 2.41
N SER A 87 5.44 2.36 2.51
CA SER A 87 5.42 3.56 1.67
C SER A 87 6.75 3.76 0.96
N TYR A 88 6.72 4.33 -0.23
CA TYR A 88 7.94 4.63 -0.98
C TYR A 88 8.73 5.82 -0.40
N SER A 89 8.03 6.80 0.18
CA SER A 89 8.61 8.09 0.57
C SER A 89 8.03 8.64 1.88
N GLU A 90 8.72 9.60 2.48
CA GLU A 90 8.23 10.31 3.67
C GLU A 90 6.97 11.14 3.37
N GLN A 91 6.82 11.64 2.14
CA GLN A 91 5.61 12.35 1.75
C GLN A 91 4.39 11.43 1.78
N TRP A 92 4.54 10.17 1.38
CA TRP A 92 3.52 9.16 1.57
C TRP A 92 3.26 8.85 3.05
N ASN A 93 4.28 8.79 3.90
CA ASN A 93 4.10 8.62 5.36
C ASN A 93 3.21 9.73 5.92
N THR A 94 3.60 10.98 5.71
CA THR A 94 2.83 12.15 6.15
C THR A 94 1.41 12.10 5.61
N LYS A 95 1.24 11.78 4.33
CA LYS A 95 -0.09 11.69 3.73
C LYS A 95 -0.96 10.61 4.37
N ILE A 96 -0.39 9.43 4.62
CA ILE A 96 -1.08 8.30 5.26
C ILE A 96 -1.50 8.69 6.68
N GLU A 97 -0.66 9.40 7.44
CA GLU A 97 -1.01 9.92 8.76
C GLU A 97 -2.19 10.91 8.71
N HIS A 98 -2.28 11.70 7.64
CA HIS A 98 -3.35 12.69 7.44
C HIS A 98 -4.63 12.11 6.83
N LEU A 99 -4.58 10.91 6.24
CA LEU A 99 -5.79 10.17 5.88
C LEU A 99 -6.54 9.93 7.21
N HIS A 100 -7.55 10.77 7.48
CA HIS A 100 -8.43 10.70 8.64
C HIS A 100 -9.25 9.41 8.62
N LEU A 101 -8.58 8.28 8.83
CA LEU A 101 -9.19 7.02 9.19
C LEU A 101 -9.76 7.26 10.59
N MET A 102 -11.03 7.63 10.67
CA MET A 102 -11.66 8.05 11.92
C MET A 102 -11.34 7.04 13.03
N LYS A 103 -10.58 7.50 14.04
CA LYS A 103 -10.10 6.79 15.25
C LYS A 103 -9.16 5.61 15.01
N ILE A 104 -7.88 5.87 14.71
CA ILE A 104 -6.83 4.83 14.75
C ILE A 104 -5.52 5.38 15.31
N PHE A 105 -5.04 4.79 16.42
CA PHE A 105 -3.65 4.93 16.86
C PHE A 105 -2.75 4.17 15.87
N ILE A 106 -1.91 4.91 15.15
CA ILE A 106 -0.86 4.38 14.28
C ILE A 106 0.35 4.09 15.19
N ILE A 107 0.74 2.82 15.35
CA ILE A 107 2.06 2.49 15.92
C ILE A 107 3.03 2.46 14.74
N ILE A 108 3.86 3.49 14.62
CA ILE A 108 4.94 3.55 13.63
C ILE A 108 6.17 2.91 14.28
N GLU A 109 6.42 1.63 14.02
CA GLU A 109 7.67 1.00 14.45
C GLU A 109 8.74 1.21 13.37
N ARG A 110 9.54 2.27 13.53
CA ARG A 110 10.70 2.55 12.66
C ARG A 110 11.84 1.59 12.97
N SER A 111 11.83 0.40 12.36
CA SER A 111 12.99 -0.48 12.29
C SER A 111 13.42 -0.62 10.83
N MET A 112 14.46 0.13 10.47
CA MET A 112 15.17 0.12 9.18
C MET A 112 14.28 0.13 7.92
N GLY A 113 13.85 1.33 7.53
CA GLY A 113 13.23 1.62 6.23
C GLY A 113 11.71 1.61 6.23
N ASN A 114 11.09 2.75 6.56
CA ASN A 114 9.72 3.15 6.21
C ASN A 114 8.62 2.06 6.25
N VAL A 115 8.56 1.28 7.32
CA VAL A 115 7.48 0.29 7.53
C VAL A 115 6.48 0.81 8.55
N ILE A 116 5.19 0.78 8.21
CA ILE A 116 4.10 1.02 9.17
C ILE A 116 3.40 -0.33 9.43
N THR A 117 3.53 -0.84 10.66
CA THR A 117 2.94 -2.13 11.08
C THR A 117 1.93 -1.90 12.20
N LYS A 118 0.68 -2.38 12.05
CA LYS A 118 -0.30 -2.39 13.14
C LYS A 118 -0.50 -3.81 13.68
N SER A 119 -0.21 -4.01 14.97
CA SER A 119 -0.76 -5.13 15.75
C SER A 119 -2.07 -4.68 16.41
N ASN A 120 -3.18 -5.39 16.16
CA ASN A 120 -4.42 -5.19 16.91
C ASN A 120 -4.20 -5.66 18.36
N LEU A 121 -3.78 -4.76 19.26
CA LEU A 121 -4.02 -4.96 20.68
C LEU A 121 -5.48 -4.64 20.92
N LEU A 122 -6.29 -5.70 20.96
CA LEU A 122 -7.64 -5.66 21.51
C LEU A 122 -7.49 -5.28 22.99
N LEU A 123 -7.63 -4.01 23.32
CA LEU A 123 -8.05 -3.65 24.67
C LEU A 123 -9.52 -4.06 24.75
N ASN A 124 -9.74 -5.23 25.33
CA ASN A 124 -11.06 -5.69 25.76
C ASN A 124 -11.66 -4.64 26.73
N PRO A 125 -13.00 -4.50 26.75
CA PRO A 125 -13.72 -3.30 27.12
C PRO A 125 -13.51 -2.81 28.56
#